data_AF-A0A9D3VIM9-F1
#
_entry.id   AF-A0A9D3VIM9-F1
#
_cell.length_a   1.000
_cell.length_b   1.000
_cell.length_c   1.000
_cell.angle_alpha   90.00
_cell.angle_beta   90.00
_cell.angle_gamma   90.00
#
_symmetry.space_group_name_H-M   'P 1'
#
loop_
_entity.id
_entity.type
_entity.pdbx_description
1 polymer ?
#
loop_
_entity_poly.entity_id
_entity_poly.type
_entity_poly.pdbx_seq_one_letter_code
_entity_poly.pdbx_strand_id
1 'polypeptide(L)'
;MDSGKQDIALNTVLGCVVVGTICKLVHRKRIRINKPTFVRDVCFLLLVLSSLTLILIYGRINLWGSLAFSSMYNVHVILVYIIYTIRNSGATGRNSFGSDGLWDWVPVWAHFWGSCYLKTEKSSPPDKCLFSLLAEGFIMSVILCYITAQELVVLLISLGYILGISHSILGLTALAWGNSLGDLITNLTMALNGGPQGAQVALSGCYAGPIFNTLFGLGLSLVSLTWCRYPSPVKIPKDPYLLEPLGILIATLIWTLLVLPMKDLRLDGVLGGGLFLIYFTSMSLRLVIVIEPLQLHTFT
;
A
#
# COMPACT_ATOMS: atom_id res chain seq x y z
N MET A 1 8.24 4.56 -17.55
CA MET A 1 8.22 3.39 -16.65
C MET A 1 8.86 3.70 -15.30
N ASP A 2 9.41 4.90 -15.10
CA ASP A 2 10.15 5.26 -13.89
C ASP A 2 9.27 5.90 -12.81
N SER A 3 8.21 6.62 -13.20
CA SER A 3 7.17 7.15 -12.30
C SER A 3 6.70 6.09 -11.30
N GLY A 4 6.12 5.00 -11.79
CA GLY A 4 5.56 3.93 -10.94
C GLY A 4 6.55 3.25 -9.98
N LYS A 5 7.87 3.39 -10.16
CA LYS A 5 8.87 2.96 -9.16
C LYS A 5 9.00 3.98 -8.03
N GLN A 6 9.10 5.25 -8.41
CA GLN A 6 9.26 6.40 -7.53
C GLN A 6 8.01 6.63 -6.67
N ASP A 7 6.83 6.44 -7.27
CA ASP A 7 5.52 6.51 -6.62
C ASP A 7 5.39 5.50 -5.46
N ILE A 8 5.84 4.25 -5.63
CA ILE A 8 5.76 3.21 -4.58
C ILE A 8 6.67 3.56 -3.38
N ALA A 9 7.88 4.03 -3.67
CA ALA A 9 8.82 4.45 -2.63
C ALA A 9 8.28 5.64 -1.83
N LEU A 10 7.72 6.66 -2.51
CA LEU A 10 7.12 7.82 -1.82
C LEU A 10 5.83 7.46 -1.09
N ASN A 11 4.92 6.69 -1.68
CA ASN A 11 3.67 6.29 -1.02
C ASN A 11 3.95 5.50 0.27
N THR A 12 4.99 4.67 0.29
CA THR A 12 5.34 3.91 1.51
C THR A 12 6.02 4.80 2.58
N VAL A 13 6.80 5.80 2.17
CA VAL A 13 7.35 6.84 3.07
C VAL A 13 6.24 7.75 3.61
N LEU A 14 5.22 8.07 2.82
CA LEU A 14 4.02 8.81 3.24
C LEU A 14 3.14 7.97 4.17
N GLY A 15 3.06 6.64 3.98
CA GLY A 15 2.46 5.70 4.94
C GLY A 15 3.05 5.81 6.35
N CYS A 16 4.34 6.12 6.47
CA CYS A 16 4.98 6.40 7.77
C CYS A 16 4.45 7.70 8.41
N VAL A 17 4.04 8.70 7.63
CA VAL A 17 3.37 9.91 8.12
C VAL A 17 1.94 9.60 8.59
N VAL A 18 1.24 8.68 7.93
CA VAL A 18 -0.07 8.18 8.41
C VAL A 18 0.08 7.52 9.76
N VAL A 19 1.06 6.61 9.92
CA VAL A 19 1.39 6.00 11.22
C VAL A 19 1.78 7.06 12.26
N GLY A 20 2.62 8.05 11.92
CA GLY A 20 3.07 9.10 12.83
C GLY A 20 1.95 10.06 13.29
N THR A 21 1.03 10.43 12.40
CA THR A 21 -0.14 11.28 12.72
C THR A 21 -1.17 10.52 13.57
N ILE A 22 -1.45 9.25 13.24
CA ILE A 22 -2.25 8.34 14.08
C ILE A 22 -1.60 8.19 15.47
N CYS A 23 -0.28 7.97 15.56
CA CYS A 23 0.43 7.92 16.85
C CYS A 23 0.17 9.16 17.70
N LYS A 24 0.27 10.36 17.10
CA LYS A 24 0.12 11.64 17.82
C LYS A 24 -1.32 11.91 18.25
N LEU A 25 -2.31 11.55 17.43
CA LEU A 25 -3.73 11.83 17.70
C LEU A 25 -4.38 10.77 18.61
N VAL A 26 -4.07 9.48 18.41
CA VAL A 26 -4.57 8.38 19.25
C VAL A 26 -3.89 8.34 20.63
N HIS A 27 -2.74 9.02 20.83
CA HIS A 27 -2.07 9.14 22.12
C HIS A 27 -3.03 9.51 23.27
N ARG A 28 -3.94 10.47 23.03
CA ARG A 28 -4.97 10.88 24.01
C ARG A 28 -5.96 9.78 24.41
N LYS A 29 -6.16 8.75 23.59
CA LYS A 29 -7.11 7.64 23.84
C LYS A 29 -6.49 6.42 24.53
N ARG A 30 -5.17 6.38 24.79
CA ARG A 30 -4.47 5.30 25.54
C ARG A 30 -4.73 3.86 25.04
N ILE A 31 -5.10 3.69 23.77
CA ILE A 31 -5.44 2.37 23.19
C ILE A 31 -4.21 1.45 23.19
N ARG A 32 -4.39 0.18 23.59
CA ARG A 32 -3.39 -0.89 23.46
C ARG A 32 -3.65 -1.70 22.20
N ILE A 33 -2.59 -2.03 21.47
CA ILE A 33 -2.63 -2.85 20.24
C ILE A 33 -2.11 -4.26 20.53
N ASN A 34 -2.55 -5.24 19.75
CA ASN A 34 -2.14 -6.63 19.89
C ASN A 34 -0.72 -6.89 19.37
N LYS A 35 0.22 -7.19 20.28
CA LYS A 35 1.65 -7.44 20.00
C LYS A 35 1.91 -8.34 18.77
N PRO A 36 1.39 -9.57 18.67
CA PRO A 36 1.70 -10.46 17.54
C PRO A 36 1.11 -10.01 16.20
N THR A 37 -0.02 -9.28 16.16
CA THR A 37 -0.57 -8.76 14.89
C THR A 37 0.37 -7.70 14.31
N PHE A 38 0.77 -6.71 15.11
CA PHE A 38 1.65 -5.63 14.67
C PHE A 38 3.03 -6.15 14.22
N VAL A 39 3.67 -7.01 15.01
CA VAL A 39 5.00 -7.54 14.70
C VAL A 39 4.97 -8.38 13.42
N ARG A 40 3.93 -9.20 13.21
CA ARG A 40 3.75 -9.97 11.96
C ARG A 40 3.69 -9.06 10.74
N ASP A 41 2.86 -8.02 10.78
CA ASP A 41 2.60 -7.15 9.62
C ASP A 41 3.87 -6.33 9.26
N VAL A 42 4.57 -5.79 10.27
CA VAL A 42 5.80 -5.00 10.08
C VAL A 42 6.99 -5.87 9.66
N CYS A 43 7.20 -7.04 10.28
CA CYS A 43 8.25 -7.98 9.86
C CYS A 43 8.04 -8.47 8.42
N PHE A 44 6.78 -8.65 8.00
CA PHE A 44 6.49 -9.03 6.62
C PHE A 44 6.77 -7.89 5.64
N LEU A 45 6.37 -6.64 5.94
CA LEU A 45 6.72 -5.49 5.10
C LEU A 45 8.25 -5.30 4.99
N LEU A 46 8.99 -5.50 6.08
CA LEU A 46 10.46 -5.48 6.05
C LEU A 46 11.05 -6.58 5.15
N LEU A 47 10.50 -7.80 5.19
CA LEU A 47 10.90 -8.90 4.30
C LEU A 47 10.68 -8.52 2.82
N VAL A 48 9.50 -7.98 2.49
CA VAL A 48 9.14 -7.50 1.14
C VAL A 48 10.06 -6.40 0.63
N LEU A 49 10.38 -5.41 1.48
CA LEU A 49 11.29 -4.34 1.10
C LEU A 49 12.73 -4.87 0.95
N SER A 50 13.16 -5.80 1.80
CA SER A 50 14.49 -6.42 1.68
C SER A 50 14.65 -7.23 0.39
N SER A 51 13.62 -7.99 -0.03
CA SER A 51 13.66 -8.75 -1.28
C SER A 51 13.60 -7.84 -2.51
N LEU A 52 12.83 -6.75 -2.46
CA LEU A 52 12.87 -5.70 -3.47
C LEU A 52 14.25 -5.03 -3.55
N THR A 53 14.90 -4.75 -2.41
CA THR A 53 16.26 -4.20 -2.36
C THR A 53 17.25 -5.14 -3.06
N LEU A 54 17.19 -6.44 -2.77
CA LEU A 54 18.06 -7.45 -3.38
C LEU A 54 17.86 -7.56 -4.90
N ILE A 55 16.62 -7.48 -5.38
CA ILE A 55 16.29 -7.44 -6.81
C ILE A 55 16.92 -6.21 -7.50
N LEU A 56 16.83 -5.03 -6.89
CA LEU A 56 17.45 -3.80 -7.40
C LEU A 56 18.99 -3.88 -7.37
N ILE A 57 19.58 -4.38 -6.28
CA ILE A 57 21.03 -4.58 -6.15
C ILE A 57 21.57 -5.56 -7.18
N TYR A 58 20.85 -6.63 -7.50
CA TYR A 58 21.26 -7.59 -8.52
C TYR A 58 21.16 -6.98 -9.94
N GLY A 59 20.16 -6.13 -10.20
CA GLY A 59 20.00 -5.36 -11.45
C GLY A 59 19.63 -6.20 -12.68
N ARG A 60 19.27 -7.46 -12.48
CA ARG A 60 18.63 -8.33 -13.45
C ARG A 60 17.51 -9.09 -12.75
N ILE A 61 16.46 -9.44 -13.48
CA ILE A 61 15.39 -10.30 -12.97
C ILE A 61 15.04 -11.38 -13.99
N ASN A 62 14.99 -12.61 -13.50
CA ASN A 62 14.51 -13.79 -14.23
C ASN A 62 13.02 -13.97 -13.91
N LEU A 63 12.25 -14.62 -14.80
CA LEU A 63 10.84 -14.91 -14.56
C LEU A 63 10.58 -15.63 -13.22
N TRP A 64 11.45 -16.57 -12.83
CA TRP A 64 11.34 -17.23 -11.53
C TRP A 64 11.52 -16.28 -10.33
N GLY A 65 12.29 -15.20 -10.48
CA GLY A 65 12.50 -14.19 -9.45
C GLY A 65 11.32 -13.25 -9.29
N SER A 66 10.72 -12.78 -10.39
CA SER A 66 9.51 -11.96 -10.37
C SER A 66 8.30 -12.77 -9.86
N LEU A 67 8.18 -14.03 -10.30
CA LEU A 67 7.14 -14.95 -9.83
C LEU A 67 7.28 -15.23 -8.32
N ALA A 68 8.49 -15.53 -7.83
CA ALA A 68 8.74 -15.75 -6.41
C ALA A 68 8.46 -14.50 -5.57
N PHE A 69 8.85 -13.31 -6.05
CA PHE A 69 8.57 -12.03 -5.40
C PHE A 69 7.06 -11.79 -5.27
N SER A 70 6.30 -11.86 -6.37
CA SER A 70 4.84 -11.64 -6.32
C SER A 70 4.13 -12.71 -5.48
N SER A 71 4.58 -13.97 -5.54
CA SER A 71 4.03 -15.08 -4.74
C SER A 71 4.12 -14.87 -3.23
N MET A 72 5.03 -14.01 -2.73
CA MET A 72 5.08 -13.62 -1.31
C MET A 72 3.73 -13.10 -0.79
N TYR A 73 2.90 -12.49 -1.64
CA TYR A 73 1.57 -12.00 -1.24
C TYR A 73 0.63 -13.14 -0.86
N ASN A 74 0.62 -14.23 -1.64
CA ASN A 74 -0.17 -15.41 -1.34
C ASN A 74 0.29 -16.07 -0.04
N VAL A 75 1.61 -16.14 0.17
CA VAL A 75 2.21 -16.63 1.43
C VAL A 75 1.79 -15.76 2.61
N HIS A 76 1.74 -14.43 2.47
CA HIS A 76 1.21 -13.52 3.50
C HIS A 76 -0.24 -13.83 3.84
N VAL A 77 -1.13 -13.87 2.85
CA VAL A 77 -2.57 -14.10 3.06
C VAL A 77 -2.81 -15.47 3.72
N ILE A 78 -2.11 -16.51 3.28
CA ILE A 78 -2.18 -17.85 3.86
C ILE A 78 -1.66 -17.86 5.31
N LEU A 79 -0.52 -17.21 5.59
CA LEU A 79 0.04 -17.12 6.95
C LEU A 79 -0.86 -16.30 7.89
N VAL A 80 -1.45 -15.21 7.41
CA VAL A 80 -2.44 -14.40 8.13
C VAL A 80 -3.67 -15.23 8.46
N TYR A 81 -4.18 -16.01 7.49
CA TYR A 81 -5.34 -16.90 7.67
C TYR A 81 -5.05 -18.04 8.65
N ILE A 82 -3.92 -18.73 8.54
CA ILE A 82 -3.51 -19.80 9.47
C ILE A 82 -3.40 -19.26 10.91
N ILE A 83 -2.75 -18.10 11.11
CA ILE A 83 -2.63 -17.47 12.43
C ILE A 83 -4.01 -17.03 12.98
N TYR A 84 -4.91 -16.57 12.13
CA TYR A 84 -6.29 -16.26 12.50
C TYR A 84 -7.04 -17.51 12.95
N THR A 85 -7.04 -18.56 12.14
CA THR A 85 -7.73 -19.83 12.41
C THR A 85 -7.20 -20.49 13.69
N ILE A 86 -5.89 -20.63 13.86
CA ILE A 86 -5.29 -21.19 15.09
C ILE A 86 -5.70 -20.39 16.33
N ARG A 87 -5.70 -19.04 16.26
CA ARG A 87 -6.12 -18.20 17.38
C ARG A 87 -7.61 -18.30 17.68
N ASN A 88 -8.45 -18.59 16.68
CA ASN A 88 -9.88 -18.83 16.86
C ASN A 88 -10.15 -20.22 17.45
N SER A 89 -9.47 -21.26 16.94
CA SER A 89 -9.58 -22.64 17.46
C SER A 89 -9.19 -22.75 18.94
N GLY A 90 -8.25 -21.93 19.42
CA GLY A 90 -7.90 -21.84 20.84
C GLY A 90 -9.02 -21.36 21.77
N ALA A 91 -10.11 -20.80 21.23
CA ALA A 91 -11.31 -20.42 21.99
C ALA A 91 -12.42 -21.49 21.93
N THR A 92 -12.37 -22.46 21.01
CA THR A 92 -13.45 -23.42 20.73
C THR A 92 -13.47 -24.61 21.71
N GLY A 93 -13.38 -24.31 23.01
CA GLY A 93 -13.53 -25.28 24.11
C GLY A 93 -14.99 -25.62 24.46
N ARG A 94 -15.96 -25.07 23.72
CA ARG A 94 -17.38 -25.45 23.78
C ARG A 94 -18.13 -24.95 22.53
N ASN A 95 -19.09 -25.75 22.08
CA ASN A 95 -20.09 -25.47 21.04
C ASN A 95 -19.55 -25.15 19.64
N SER A 96 -19.58 -26.15 18.75
CA SER A 96 -19.45 -25.93 17.31
C SER A 96 -20.66 -25.17 16.76
N PHE A 97 -20.46 -23.93 16.29
CA PHE A 97 -21.44 -23.25 15.45
C PHE A 97 -20.80 -22.17 14.57
N GLY A 98 -20.73 -22.41 13.25
CA GLY A 98 -20.58 -21.38 12.22
C GLY A 98 -19.20 -20.72 12.09
N SER A 99 -18.22 -21.43 11.52
CA SER A 99 -17.05 -20.79 10.86
C SER A 99 -16.91 -21.15 9.37
N ASP A 100 -17.93 -21.80 8.82
CA ASP A 100 -17.94 -22.45 7.51
C ASP A 100 -18.54 -21.51 6.43
N GLY A 101 -18.77 -20.24 6.79
CA GLY A 101 -19.65 -19.31 6.09
C GLY A 101 -19.00 -18.32 5.12
N LEU A 102 -17.74 -18.52 4.71
CA LEU A 102 -17.06 -17.58 3.79
C LEU A 102 -16.43 -18.23 2.56
N TRP A 103 -15.70 -19.34 2.71
CA TRP A 103 -14.97 -19.97 1.61
C TRP A 103 -15.88 -20.86 0.74
N ASP A 104 -16.77 -21.64 1.37
CA ASP A 104 -17.73 -22.53 0.68
C ASP A 104 -18.74 -21.77 -0.19
N TRP A 105 -18.91 -20.46 0.07
CA TRP A 105 -19.79 -19.60 -0.71
C TRP A 105 -19.14 -19.05 -1.97
N VAL A 106 -17.81 -19.07 -2.13
CA VAL A 106 -17.13 -18.49 -3.31
C VAL A 106 -17.62 -19.13 -4.64
N PRO A 107 -17.79 -20.46 -4.76
CA PRO A 107 -18.42 -21.07 -5.94
C PRO A 107 -19.90 -20.69 -6.08
N VAL A 108 -20.63 -20.54 -4.97
CA VAL A 108 -22.06 -20.18 -4.96
C VAL A 108 -22.26 -18.74 -5.47
N TRP A 109 -21.42 -17.79 -5.05
CA TRP A 109 -21.41 -16.42 -5.58
C TRP A 109 -21.18 -16.40 -7.10
N ALA A 110 -20.23 -17.20 -7.61
CA ALA A 110 -19.97 -17.30 -9.05
C ALA A 110 -21.15 -17.93 -9.83
N HIS A 111 -21.76 -18.99 -9.31
CA HIS A 111 -22.90 -19.65 -9.96
C HIS A 111 -24.18 -18.80 -9.91
N PHE A 112 -24.40 -18.07 -8.80
CA PHE A 112 -25.46 -17.08 -8.65
C PHE A 112 -25.30 -15.94 -9.67
N TRP A 113 -24.06 -15.47 -9.89
CA TRP A 113 -23.73 -14.47 -10.91
C TRP A 113 -24.15 -14.90 -12.31
N GLY A 114 -23.70 -16.09 -12.74
CA GLY A 114 -24.02 -16.63 -14.06
C GLY A 114 -25.52 -16.85 -14.25
N SER A 115 -26.24 -17.24 -13.19
CA SER A 115 -27.69 -17.46 -13.26
C SER A 115 -28.53 -16.17 -13.28
N CYS A 116 -28.06 -15.08 -12.65
CA CYS A 116 -28.70 -13.76 -12.77
C CYS A 116 -28.50 -13.14 -14.16
N TYR A 117 -27.33 -13.35 -14.77
CA TYR A 117 -26.96 -12.75 -16.05
C TYR A 117 -27.87 -13.13 -17.22
N LEU A 118 -28.47 -14.34 -17.18
CA LEU A 118 -29.32 -14.87 -18.27
C LEU A 118 -30.80 -14.46 -18.19
N LYS A 119 -31.23 -13.66 -17.19
CA LYS A 119 -32.66 -13.42 -16.96
C LYS A 119 -32.98 -12.09 -16.26
N THR A 120 -32.95 -10.98 -17.02
CA THR A 120 -33.49 -9.68 -16.58
C THR A 120 -34.13 -8.94 -17.76
N GLU A 121 -35.34 -8.41 -17.54
CA GLU A 121 -36.09 -7.57 -18.51
C GLU A 121 -36.63 -6.31 -17.79
N LYS A 122 -37.02 -5.29 -18.56
CA LYS A 122 -36.59 -3.90 -18.32
C LYS A 122 -37.53 -3.03 -17.44
N SER A 123 -38.56 -3.57 -16.81
CA SER A 123 -39.77 -2.77 -16.45
C SER A 123 -40.17 -2.78 -14.96
N SER A 124 -39.26 -3.01 -14.01
CA SER A 124 -39.51 -2.88 -12.56
C SER A 124 -38.21 -2.61 -11.79
N PRO A 125 -38.23 -1.93 -10.62
CA PRO A 125 -37.04 -1.76 -9.78
C PRO A 125 -36.48 -3.15 -9.38
N PRO A 126 -35.18 -3.45 -9.65
CA PRO A 126 -34.74 -4.84 -9.78
C PRO A 126 -34.18 -5.47 -8.49
N ASP A 127 -35.04 -6.03 -7.66
CA ASP A 127 -34.68 -6.82 -6.46
C ASP A 127 -33.83 -8.09 -6.72
N LYS A 128 -33.47 -8.38 -7.98
CA LYS A 128 -32.79 -9.63 -8.39
C LYS A 128 -31.51 -9.46 -9.21
N CYS A 129 -31.09 -8.22 -9.51
CA CYS A 129 -29.81 -7.96 -10.18
C CYS A 129 -29.00 -6.80 -9.56
N LEU A 130 -29.22 -6.54 -8.27
CA LEU A 130 -28.53 -5.54 -7.45
C LEU A 130 -26.99 -5.65 -7.58
N PHE A 131 -26.46 -6.88 -7.72
CA PHE A 131 -25.04 -7.13 -7.91
C PHE A 131 -24.50 -6.67 -9.28
N SER A 132 -25.22 -6.84 -10.40
CA SER A 132 -24.78 -6.29 -11.71
C SER A 132 -24.77 -4.78 -11.67
N LEU A 133 -25.80 -4.17 -11.10
CA LEU A 133 -25.88 -2.72 -10.91
C LEU A 133 -24.73 -2.17 -10.02
N LEU A 134 -24.32 -2.92 -8.98
CA LEU A 134 -23.15 -2.59 -8.17
C LEU A 134 -21.83 -2.77 -8.93
N ALA A 135 -21.70 -3.78 -9.78
CA ALA A 135 -20.49 -3.98 -10.58
C ALA A 135 -20.38 -2.96 -11.72
N GLU A 136 -21.48 -2.61 -12.39
CA GLU A 136 -21.55 -1.52 -13.36
C GLU A 136 -21.23 -0.18 -12.68
N GLY A 137 -21.79 0.07 -11.49
CA GLY A 137 -21.46 1.24 -10.67
C GLY A 137 -20.00 1.28 -10.21
N PHE A 138 -19.41 0.13 -9.86
CA PHE A 138 -18.00 0.01 -9.49
C PHE A 138 -17.07 0.22 -10.70
N ILE A 139 -17.35 -0.40 -11.84
CA ILE A 139 -16.62 -0.21 -13.09
C ILE A 139 -16.71 1.25 -13.55
N MET A 140 -17.89 1.85 -13.49
CA MET A 140 -18.10 3.27 -13.77
C MET A 140 -17.32 4.17 -12.79
N SER A 141 -17.27 3.82 -11.51
CA SER A 141 -16.46 4.54 -10.50
C SER A 141 -14.96 4.44 -10.78
N VAL A 142 -14.46 3.26 -11.18
CA VAL A 142 -13.06 3.05 -11.58
C VAL A 142 -12.72 3.85 -12.85
N ILE A 143 -13.59 3.84 -13.87
CA ILE A 143 -13.43 4.62 -15.10
C ILE A 143 -13.47 6.12 -14.82
N LEU A 144 -14.41 6.60 -14.01
CA LEU A 144 -14.52 8.00 -13.62
C LEU A 144 -13.29 8.45 -12.81
N CYS A 145 -12.80 7.61 -11.90
CA CYS A 145 -11.57 7.87 -11.15
C CYS A 145 -10.36 7.96 -12.07
N TYR A 146 -10.23 7.05 -13.04
CA TYR A 146 -9.16 7.05 -14.03
C TYR A 146 -9.19 8.33 -14.90
N ILE A 147 -10.34 8.69 -15.47
CA ILE A 147 -10.50 9.92 -16.27
C ILE A 147 -10.18 11.16 -15.43
N THR A 148 -10.72 11.24 -14.22
CA THR A 148 -10.48 12.37 -13.29
C THR A 148 -9.00 12.48 -12.94
N ALA A 149 -8.30 11.36 -12.73
CA ALA A 149 -6.86 11.34 -12.48
C ALA A 149 -6.04 11.77 -13.70
N GLN A 150 -6.43 11.40 -14.92
CA GLN A 150 -5.76 11.86 -16.14
C GLN A 150 -5.89 13.38 -16.31
N GLU A 151 -7.10 13.92 -16.22
CA GLU A 151 -7.33 15.38 -16.33
C GLU A 151 -6.61 16.15 -15.22
N LEU A 152 -6.62 15.65 -13.98
CA LEU A 152 -5.88 16.24 -12.86
C LEU A 152 -4.36 16.28 -13.11
N VAL A 153 -3.78 15.21 -13.69
CA VAL A 153 -2.36 15.16 -14.07
C VAL A 153 -2.04 16.17 -15.18
N VAL A 154 -2.90 16.29 -16.20
CA VAL A 154 -2.73 17.26 -17.30
C VAL A 154 -2.83 18.70 -16.79
N LEU A 155 -3.78 19.00 -15.91
CA LEU A 155 -3.92 20.31 -15.26
C LEU A 155 -2.75 20.64 -14.32
N LEU A 156 -2.22 19.66 -13.60
CA LEU A 156 -1.03 19.84 -12.76
C LEU A 156 0.23 20.12 -13.61
N ILE A 157 0.36 19.44 -14.75
CA ILE A 157 1.46 19.63 -15.71
C ILE A 157 1.41 21.05 -16.31
N SER A 158 0.24 21.50 -16.77
CA SER A 158 0.10 22.85 -17.35
C SER A 158 0.27 23.97 -16.30
N LEU A 159 -0.19 23.76 -15.07
CA LEU A 159 0.09 24.65 -13.93
C LEU A 159 1.60 24.71 -13.61
N GLY A 160 2.33 23.60 -13.75
CA GLY A 160 3.78 23.57 -13.64
C GLY A 160 4.48 24.43 -14.68
N TYR A 161 4.06 24.32 -15.94
CA TYR A 161 4.56 25.16 -17.04
C TYR A 161 4.31 26.66 -16.78
N ILE A 162 3.13 27.02 -16.26
CA ILE A 162 2.78 28.42 -15.92
C ILE A 162 3.62 28.95 -14.74
N LEU A 163 3.89 28.13 -13.72
CA LEU A 163 4.66 28.53 -12.54
C LEU A 163 6.19 28.37 -12.71
N GLY A 164 6.67 27.88 -13.85
CA GLY A 164 8.10 27.56 -14.06
C GLY A 164 8.61 26.39 -13.20
N ILE A 165 7.71 25.56 -12.66
CA ILE A 165 8.06 24.42 -11.81
C ILE A 165 8.21 23.17 -12.67
N SER A 166 9.33 22.47 -12.52
CA SER A 166 9.59 21.26 -13.32
C SER A 166 8.59 20.13 -13.00
N HIS A 167 8.19 19.40 -14.04
CA HIS A 167 7.25 18.27 -13.94
C HIS A 167 7.68 17.23 -12.89
N SER A 168 9.00 17.01 -12.74
CA SER A 168 9.57 16.11 -11.75
C SER A 168 9.29 16.52 -10.30
N ILE A 169 9.33 17.82 -10.00
CA ILE A 169 9.01 18.34 -8.65
C ILE A 169 7.52 18.14 -8.35
N LEU A 170 6.65 18.38 -9.32
CA LEU A 170 5.19 18.21 -9.16
C LEU A 170 4.77 16.74 -9.02
N GLY A 171 5.43 15.83 -9.72
CA GLY A 171 5.27 14.39 -9.51
C GLY A 171 5.71 13.96 -8.10
N LEU A 172 6.92 14.37 -7.69
CA LEU A 172 7.50 14.06 -6.39
C LEU A 172 6.71 14.67 -5.21
N THR A 173 5.95 15.75 -5.43
CA THR A 173 5.20 16.44 -4.38
C THR A 173 3.70 16.18 -4.46
N ALA A 174 2.99 16.81 -5.38
CA ALA A 174 1.53 16.81 -5.43
C ALA A 174 0.93 15.45 -5.80
N LEU A 175 1.48 14.75 -6.80
CA LEU A 175 0.96 13.41 -7.17
C LEU A 175 1.24 12.36 -6.09
N ALA A 176 2.46 12.34 -5.56
CA ALA A 176 2.84 11.44 -4.46
C ALA A 176 1.99 11.67 -3.19
N TRP A 177 1.80 12.92 -2.77
CA TRP A 177 0.91 13.24 -1.64
C TRP A 177 -0.54 12.86 -1.94
N GLY A 178 -1.05 13.15 -3.15
CA GLY A 178 -2.41 12.83 -3.56
C GLY A 178 -2.75 11.34 -3.43
N ASN A 179 -1.86 10.47 -3.92
CA ASN A 179 -2.01 9.01 -3.80
C ASN A 179 -2.15 8.55 -2.33
N SER A 180 -1.42 9.17 -1.41
CA SER A 180 -1.40 8.75 0.01
C SER A 180 -2.40 9.50 0.90
N LEU A 181 -3.05 10.56 0.38
CA LEU A 181 -4.00 11.38 1.13
C LEU A 181 -5.30 10.63 1.44
N GLY A 182 -5.76 9.77 0.50
CA GLY A 182 -6.92 8.90 0.71
C GLY A 182 -6.70 7.89 1.85
N ASP A 183 -5.51 7.26 1.89
CA ASP A 183 -5.10 6.38 2.98
C ASP A 183 -4.96 7.14 4.31
N LEU A 184 -4.43 8.37 4.30
CA LEU A 184 -4.35 9.21 5.49
C LEU A 184 -5.75 9.47 6.08
N ILE A 185 -6.70 9.95 5.28
CA ILE A 185 -8.06 10.30 5.72
C ILE A 185 -8.80 9.04 6.19
N THR A 186 -8.69 7.93 5.46
CA THR A 186 -9.39 6.68 5.78
C THR A 186 -8.87 6.06 7.08
N ASN A 187 -7.55 5.89 7.21
CA ASN A 187 -6.96 5.31 8.41
C ASN A 187 -7.12 6.25 9.62
N LEU A 188 -7.06 7.58 9.44
CA LEU A 188 -7.36 8.53 10.51
C LEU A 188 -8.83 8.43 10.98
N THR A 189 -9.78 8.31 10.05
CA THR A 189 -11.21 8.15 10.37
C THR A 189 -11.44 6.86 11.17
N MET A 190 -10.83 5.74 10.76
CA MET A 190 -10.87 4.47 11.49
C MET A 190 -10.21 4.57 12.87
N ALA A 191 -9.09 5.27 12.99
CA ALA A 191 -8.39 5.48 14.27
C ALA A 191 -9.14 6.40 15.25
N LEU A 192 -9.90 7.37 14.74
CA LEU A 192 -10.70 8.28 15.56
C LEU A 192 -12.06 7.67 15.95
N ASN A 193 -12.77 7.05 15.00
CA ASN A 193 -14.18 6.67 15.16
C ASN A 193 -14.41 5.17 15.34
N GLY A 194 -13.48 4.29 14.92
CA GLY A 194 -13.61 2.83 14.96
C GLY A 194 -13.51 2.18 16.36
N GLY A 195 -13.81 2.91 17.43
CA GLY A 195 -13.81 2.40 18.81
C GLY A 195 -12.46 1.85 19.29
N PRO A 196 -12.45 0.87 20.21
CA PRO A 196 -11.21 0.37 20.83
C PRO A 196 -10.32 -0.44 19.89
N GLN A 197 -10.84 -0.93 18.76
CA GLN A 197 -10.06 -1.70 17.77
C GLN A 197 -9.67 -0.87 16.53
N GLY A 198 -10.34 0.25 16.26
CA GLY A 198 -10.15 1.06 15.05
C GLY A 198 -8.72 1.54 14.83
N ALA A 199 -7.99 1.88 15.90
CA ALA A 199 -6.57 2.23 15.80
C ALA A 199 -5.66 1.05 15.38
N GLN A 200 -6.00 -0.19 15.75
CA GLN A 200 -5.28 -1.37 15.27
C GLN A 200 -5.61 -1.67 13.80
N VAL A 201 -6.88 -1.51 13.39
CA VAL A 201 -7.30 -1.66 11.99
C VAL A 201 -6.59 -0.63 11.11
N ALA A 202 -6.59 0.63 11.52
CA ALA A 202 -5.91 1.72 10.81
C ALA A 202 -4.40 1.45 10.65
N LEU A 203 -3.71 0.99 11.70
CA LEU A 203 -2.27 0.66 11.60
C LEU A 203 -2.00 -0.54 10.70
N SER A 204 -2.85 -1.58 10.72
CA SER A 204 -2.71 -2.71 9.79
C SER A 204 -2.97 -2.26 8.35
N GLY A 205 -3.93 -1.37 8.11
CA GLY A 205 -4.16 -0.70 6.82
C GLY A 205 -2.94 0.06 6.29
N CYS A 206 -2.26 0.84 7.16
CA CYS A 206 -1.02 1.55 6.81
C CYS A 206 0.12 0.64 6.34
N TYR A 207 0.13 -0.65 6.70
CA TYR A 207 1.12 -1.62 6.21
C TYR A 207 0.58 -2.46 5.03
N ALA A 208 -0.70 -2.82 5.06
CA ALA A 208 -1.36 -3.61 4.01
C ALA A 208 -1.36 -2.92 2.64
N GLY A 209 -1.60 -1.60 2.60
CA GLY A 209 -1.55 -0.81 1.35
C GLY A 209 -0.20 -0.91 0.64
N PRO A 210 0.93 -0.56 1.31
CA PRO A 210 2.27 -0.76 0.76
C PRO A 210 2.63 -2.20 0.42
N ILE A 211 2.22 -3.19 1.22
CA ILE A 211 2.43 -4.63 0.91
C ILE A 211 1.73 -4.98 -0.41
N PHE A 212 0.47 -4.60 -0.58
CA PHE A 212 -0.32 -4.88 -1.77
C PHE A 212 0.24 -4.16 -3.01
N ASN A 213 0.49 -2.85 -2.93
CA ASN A 213 1.04 -2.08 -4.05
C ASN A 213 2.40 -2.63 -4.52
N THR A 214 3.25 -3.05 -3.57
CA THR A 214 4.57 -3.61 -3.87
C THR A 214 4.49 -5.01 -4.49
N LEU A 215 3.73 -5.93 -3.89
CA LEU A 215 3.72 -7.35 -4.31
C LEU A 215 2.72 -7.69 -5.43
N PHE A 216 1.60 -6.97 -5.48
CA PHE A 216 0.60 -7.11 -6.53
C PHE A 216 0.90 -6.13 -7.67
N GLY A 217 0.91 -4.82 -7.39
CA GLY A 217 1.13 -3.77 -8.40
C GLY A 217 2.48 -3.90 -9.12
N LEU A 218 3.59 -3.72 -8.39
CA LEU A 218 4.93 -3.88 -8.96
C LEU A 218 5.30 -5.36 -9.22
N GLY A 219 4.85 -6.29 -8.37
CA GLY A 219 5.13 -7.72 -8.56
C GLY A 219 4.55 -8.32 -9.84
N LEU A 220 3.24 -8.14 -10.13
CA LEU A 220 2.68 -8.59 -11.43
C LEU A 220 3.29 -7.81 -12.60
N SER A 221 3.58 -6.52 -12.45
CA SER A 221 4.24 -5.74 -13.50
C SER A 221 5.61 -6.32 -13.87
N LEU A 222 6.41 -6.73 -12.88
CA LEU A 222 7.67 -7.43 -13.11
C LEU A 222 7.46 -8.83 -13.73
N VAL A 223 6.45 -9.59 -13.29
CA VAL A 223 6.12 -10.90 -13.90
C VAL A 223 5.80 -10.73 -15.38
N SER A 224 4.87 -9.85 -15.75
CA SER A 224 4.48 -9.56 -17.14
C SER A 224 5.68 -9.13 -18.00
N LEU A 225 6.53 -8.23 -17.51
CA LEU A 225 7.75 -7.80 -18.22
C LEU A 225 8.73 -8.96 -18.45
N THR A 226 8.90 -9.85 -17.46
CA THR A 226 9.75 -11.05 -17.62
C THR A 226 9.11 -12.13 -18.49
N TRP A 227 7.78 -12.25 -18.52
CA TRP A 227 7.04 -13.22 -19.31
C TRP A 227 7.19 -12.91 -20.80
N CYS A 228 6.95 -11.66 -21.20
CA CYS A 228 7.09 -11.18 -22.57
C CYS A 228 8.55 -11.14 -23.09
N ARG A 229 9.54 -11.46 -22.25
CA ARG A 229 10.97 -11.52 -22.60
C ARG A 229 11.63 -12.86 -22.28
N TYR A 230 10.88 -13.86 -21.82
CA TYR A 230 11.39 -15.19 -21.52
C TYR A 230 12.00 -15.84 -22.78
N PRO A 231 13.16 -16.54 -22.69
CA PRO A 231 13.95 -16.86 -21.50
C PRO A 231 15.00 -15.79 -21.11
N SER A 232 15.05 -14.65 -21.78
CA SER A 232 16.10 -13.64 -21.54
C SER A 232 15.91 -12.87 -20.23
N PRO A 233 16.98 -12.60 -19.45
CA PRO A 233 16.88 -11.87 -18.19
C PRO A 233 16.66 -10.37 -18.42
N VAL A 234 15.62 -9.81 -17.82
CA VAL A 234 15.33 -8.36 -17.91
C VAL A 234 16.32 -7.61 -17.04
N LYS A 235 17.07 -6.66 -17.62
CA LYS A 235 17.93 -5.74 -16.86
C LYS A 235 17.04 -4.68 -16.18
N ILE A 236 17.25 -4.46 -14.89
CA ILE A 236 16.63 -3.35 -14.14
C ILE A 236 17.69 -2.24 -14.02
N PRO A 237 17.38 -1.00 -14.41
CA PRO A 237 18.27 0.14 -14.15
C PRO A 237 18.62 0.27 -12.66
N LYS A 238 19.91 0.45 -12.36
CA LYS A 238 20.40 0.63 -10.99
C LYS A 238 20.47 2.12 -10.68
N ASP A 239 19.31 2.72 -10.47
CA ASP A 239 19.17 4.15 -10.21
C ASP A 239 19.45 4.41 -8.71
N PRO A 240 20.55 5.10 -8.30
CA PRO A 240 20.88 5.26 -6.88
C PRO A 240 19.76 5.97 -6.10
N TYR A 241 19.11 6.93 -6.76
CA TYR A 241 17.96 7.68 -6.31
C TYR A 241 16.74 6.82 -5.88
N LEU A 242 16.65 5.56 -6.32
CA LEU A 242 15.61 4.60 -5.92
C LEU A 242 16.05 3.69 -4.76
N LEU A 243 17.35 3.48 -4.57
CA LEU A 243 17.88 2.62 -3.51
C LEU A 243 17.92 3.38 -2.17
N GLU A 244 18.29 4.65 -2.22
CA GLU A 244 18.35 5.55 -1.05
C GLU A 244 17.01 5.74 -0.28
N PRO A 245 15.84 6.02 -0.91
CA PRO A 245 14.56 6.07 -0.19
C PRO A 245 14.24 4.75 0.49
N LEU A 246 14.55 3.64 -0.19
CA LEU A 246 14.18 2.31 0.23
C LEU A 246 15.04 1.85 1.42
N GLY A 247 16.33 2.23 1.43
CA GLY A 247 17.20 2.09 2.60
C GLY A 247 16.73 2.91 3.81
N ILE A 248 16.37 4.19 3.61
CA ILE A 248 15.83 5.05 4.67
C ILE A 248 14.52 4.46 5.23
N LEU A 249 13.64 3.99 4.36
CA LEU A 249 12.37 3.36 4.73
C LEU A 249 12.55 2.05 5.51
N ILE A 250 13.51 1.20 5.14
CA ILE A 250 13.87 0.02 5.92
C ILE A 250 14.38 0.43 7.31
N ALA A 251 15.22 1.48 7.39
CA ALA A 251 15.72 1.98 8.67
C ALA A 251 14.61 2.55 9.57
N THR A 252 13.63 3.29 9.03
CA THR A 252 12.48 3.78 9.83
C THR A 252 11.56 2.66 10.29
N LEU A 253 11.34 1.63 9.45
CA LEU A 253 10.56 0.45 9.83
C LEU A 253 11.27 -0.40 10.90
N ILE A 254 12.60 -0.58 10.82
CA ILE A 254 13.39 -1.23 11.88
C ILE A 254 13.31 -0.43 13.18
N TRP A 255 13.53 0.88 13.14
CA TRP A 255 13.40 1.76 14.32
C TRP A 255 12.01 1.66 14.96
N THR A 256 10.96 1.68 14.13
CA THR A 256 9.57 1.55 14.59
C THR A 256 9.30 0.15 15.16
N LEU A 257 9.84 -0.92 14.56
CA LEU A 257 9.71 -2.29 15.04
C LEU A 257 10.44 -2.53 16.38
N LEU A 258 11.45 -1.74 16.71
CA LEU A 258 12.14 -1.80 18.00
C LEU A 258 11.41 -0.98 19.08
N VAL A 259 11.17 0.32 18.84
CA VAL A 259 10.65 1.23 19.88
C VAL A 259 9.19 0.91 20.24
N LEU A 260 8.31 0.80 19.23
CA LEU A 260 7.39 -0.35 19.06
C LEU A 260 7.04 -1.21 20.31
N PRO A 261 7.39 -2.52 20.30
CA PRO A 261 7.10 -3.46 21.39
C PRO A 261 7.75 -3.11 22.72
N MET A 262 8.92 -2.43 22.74
CA MET A 262 9.59 -2.01 23.97
C MET A 262 8.74 -1.05 24.82
N LYS A 263 7.78 -0.34 24.20
CA LYS A 263 6.80 0.53 24.87
C LYS A 263 5.43 -0.11 25.08
N ASP A 264 5.35 -1.44 25.14
CA ASP A 264 4.08 -2.20 25.29
C ASP A 264 3.02 -1.90 24.20
N LEU A 265 3.47 -1.51 22.99
CA LEU A 265 2.62 -0.95 21.93
C LEU A 265 1.73 0.22 22.37
N ARG A 266 2.20 1.05 23.32
CA ARG A 266 1.59 2.35 23.59
C ARG A 266 2.03 3.35 22.52
N LEU A 267 1.05 3.92 21.82
CA LEU A 267 1.26 5.04 20.89
C LEU A 267 1.62 6.27 21.70
N ASP A 268 2.92 6.50 21.87
CA ASP A 268 3.48 7.70 22.48
C ASP A 268 3.68 8.82 21.45
N GLY A 269 3.42 10.07 21.86
CA GLY A 269 3.71 11.24 21.04
C GLY A 269 5.17 11.36 20.60
N VAL A 270 6.11 10.74 21.34
CA VAL A 270 7.55 10.67 21.00
C VAL A 270 7.78 9.84 19.72
N LEU A 271 7.04 8.74 19.51
CA LEU A 271 7.10 7.97 18.26
C LEU A 271 6.53 8.79 17.10
N GLY A 272 5.36 9.41 17.29
CA GLY A 272 4.75 10.27 16.26
C GLY A 272 5.67 11.44 15.86
N GLY A 273 6.34 12.07 16.83
CA GLY A 273 7.35 13.10 16.59
C GLY A 273 8.60 12.58 15.88
N GLY A 274 9.12 11.42 16.27
CA GLY A 274 10.27 10.78 15.63
C GLY A 274 10.02 10.41 14.17
N LEU A 275 8.88 9.77 13.86
CA LEU A 275 8.50 9.46 12.48
C LEU A 275 8.32 10.75 11.64
N PHE A 276 7.73 11.80 12.21
CA PHE A 276 7.56 13.09 11.52
C PHE A 276 8.91 13.79 11.25
N LEU A 277 9.86 13.73 12.19
CA LEU A 277 11.20 14.28 12.01
C LEU A 277 11.96 13.56 10.88
N ILE A 278 11.98 12.22 10.90
CA ILE A 278 12.71 11.45 9.87
C ILE A 278 12.03 11.61 8.50
N TYR A 279 10.70 11.70 8.44
CA TYR A 279 9.99 12.05 7.21
C TYR A 279 10.42 13.42 6.67
N PHE A 280 10.46 14.45 7.52
CA PHE A 280 10.86 15.80 7.12
C PHE A 280 12.30 15.81 6.59
N THR A 281 13.25 15.20 7.30
CA THR A 281 14.65 15.07 6.85
C THR A 281 14.77 14.31 5.52
N SER A 282 14.05 13.20 5.35
CA SER A 282 14.01 12.43 4.09
C SER A 282 13.46 13.26 2.93
N MET A 283 12.41 14.06 3.16
CA MET A 283 11.81 14.89 2.13
C MET A 283 12.70 16.10 1.78
N SER A 284 13.36 16.72 2.77
CA SER A 284 14.35 17.78 2.52
C SER A 284 15.54 17.30 1.69
N LEU A 285 16.12 16.13 2.02
CA LEU A 285 17.18 15.52 1.23
C LEU A 285 16.74 15.28 -0.22
N ARG A 286 15.51 14.79 -0.43
CA ARG A 286 14.94 14.57 -1.77
C ARG A 286 14.76 15.85 -2.56
N LEU A 287 14.34 16.92 -1.90
CA LEU A 287 14.19 18.21 -2.54
C LEU A 287 15.54 18.75 -3.01
N VAL A 288 16.59 18.65 -2.18
CA VAL A 288 17.97 19.05 -2.55
C VAL A 288 18.46 18.23 -3.74
N ILE A 289 18.40 16.90 -3.67
CA ILE A 289 18.87 15.98 -4.72
C ILE A 289 18.13 16.18 -6.07
N VAL A 290 16.87 16.66 -6.06
CA VAL A 290 16.11 16.96 -7.29
C VAL A 290 16.40 18.37 -7.83
N ILE A 291 16.74 19.34 -6.96
CA ILE A 291 17.07 20.72 -7.37
C ILE A 291 18.49 20.83 -7.94
N GLU A 292 19.46 20.11 -7.35
CA GLU A 292 20.87 20.13 -7.75
C GLU A 292 21.11 19.87 -9.26
N PRO A 293 20.56 18.82 -9.90
CA PRO A 293 20.71 18.62 -11.35
C PRO A 293 19.92 19.62 -12.20
N LEU A 294 18.87 20.26 -11.68
CA LEU A 294 18.11 21.29 -12.40
C LEU A 294 18.90 22.61 -12.51
N GLN A 295 19.76 22.91 -11.54
CA GLN A 295 20.70 24.04 -11.62
C GLN A 295 21.75 23.80 -12.70
N LEU A 296 22.36 22.62 -12.75
CA LEU A 296 23.35 22.27 -13.78
C LEU A 296 22.80 22.42 -15.21
N HIS A 297 21.52 22.08 -15.42
CA HIS A 297 20.89 22.17 -16.74
C HIS A 297 20.36 23.58 -17.11
N THR A 298 20.51 24.58 -16.25
CA THR A 298 20.15 25.99 -16.52
C THR A 298 21.35 26.92 -16.72
N PHE A 299 22.57 26.39 -16.68
CA PHE A 299 23.83 27.11 -16.94
C PHE A 299 24.59 26.62 -18.19
N THR A 300 23.90 25.90 -19.09
CA THR A 300 24.44 25.39 -20.37
C THR A 300 23.44 25.57 -21.52
#